data_AF-A0A100JTL5-F1
#
_entry.id   AF-A0A100JTL5-F1
#
_cell.length_a   1.000
_cell.length_b   1.000
_cell.length_c   1.000
_cell.angle_alpha   90.00
_cell.angle_beta   90.00
_cell.angle_gamma   90.00
#
_symmetry.space_group_name_H-M   'P 1'
#
loop_
_entity.id
_entity.type
_entity.pdbx_description
1 polymer ?
#
loop_
_entity_poly.entity_id
_entity_poly.type
_entity_poly.pdbx_seq_one_letter_code
_entity_poly.pdbx_strand_id
1 'polypeptide(L)'
;MTKALNPQRRLVGGRAVVNRDWIRELTGASVGTAARWYKVRDEQPKEHRHPEKERIEGTDFYDEQQFRDFYAWFQEEKASKVLKADPELYELTPETVVSINKAAELLGFAGASTIRKYQQANPGYFPDSVGEVEGPTGRMIQAFRVGDLQDFDKKRTGEKLGKAGRRPGPQPEAPVGRPSALEEVLAAELSAHAGGEPLTATQLAERFAAEAIERDGYRPGLAAELSVQYGGPQRSWEWVVRNALEHRPVTAPARTEADRRAAVALTALRERGDVRGLAASLAREHGGSPDVWSRAVNAARRLTDPTT
;
A
#
# COMPACT_ATOMS: atom_id res chain seq x y z
N MET A 1 -3.37 -3.65 35.56
CA MET A 1 -4.73 -3.50 36.14
C MET A 1 -5.38 -2.28 35.53
N THR A 2 -6.49 -2.45 34.81
CA THR A 2 -7.25 -1.33 34.23
C THR A 2 -7.92 -0.56 35.37
N LYS A 3 -7.60 0.72 35.54
CA LYS A 3 -8.26 1.58 36.53
C LYS A 3 -9.76 1.59 36.25
N ALA A 4 -10.58 1.35 37.28
CA ALA A 4 -12.03 1.45 37.16
C ALA A 4 -12.43 2.85 36.65
N LEU A 5 -13.44 2.89 35.77
CA LEU A 5 -14.01 4.15 35.31
C LEU A 5 -14.61 4.91 36.49
N ASN A 6 -14.46 6.23 36.51
CA ASN A 6 -15.19 7.10 37.43
C ASN A 6 -16.06 8.08 36.62
N PRO A 7 -17.15 7.60 36.01
CA PRO A 7 -18.02 8.43 35.19
C PRO A 7 -18.69 9.50 36.06
N GLN A 8 -18.58 10.76 35.66
CA GLN A 8 -19.16 11.90 36.37
C GLN A 8 -20.04 12.73 35.44
N ARG A 9 -21.19 13.14 35.97
CA ARG A 9 -22.12 14.07 35.35
C ARG A 9 -22.45 15.16 36.35
N ARG A 10 -22.39 16.43 35.95
CA ARG A 10 -22.66 17.61 36.78
C ARG A 10 -23.59 18.58 36.06
N LEU A 11 -24.27 19.43 36.81
CA LEU A 11 -25.02 20.57 36.27
C LEU A 11 -24.23 21.85 36.52
N VAL A 12 -23.92 22.59 35.45
CA VAL A 12 -23.17 23.85 35.50
C VAL A 12 -23.94 24.88 34.71
N GLY A 13 -24.45 25.94 35.35
CA GLY A 13 -25.22 26.98 34.66
C GLY A 13 -26.46 26.44 33.91
N GLY A 14 -27.11 25.40 34.44
CA GLY A 14 -28.30 24.79 33.84
C GLY A 14 -28.04 23.76 32.73
N ARG A 15 -26.79 23.60 32.26
CA ARG A 15 -26.39 22.55 31.31
C ARG A 15 -25.72 21.38 32.00
N ALA A 16 -25.94 20.18 31.47
CA ALA A 16 -25.27 18.98 31.94
C ALA A 16 -23.89 18.85 31.30
N VAL A 17 -22.87 18.59 32.13
CA VAL A 17 -21.50 18.36 31.71
C VAL A 17 -21.01 17.01 32.22
N VAL A 18 -20.24 16.32 31.39
CA VAL A 18 -19.78 14.95 31.62
C VAL A 18 -18.27 14.85 31.52
N ASN A 19 -17.64 14.00 32.33
CA ASN A 19 -16.21 13.77 32.23
C ASN A 19 -15.88 12.71 31.17
N ARG A 20 -14.59 12.54 30.88
CA ARG A 20 -14.13 11.58 29.86
C ARG A 20 -14.49 10.12 30.19
N ASP A 21 -14.57 9.76 31.46
CA ASP A 21 -14.94 8.39 31.85
C ASP A 21 -16.41 8.09 31.59
N TRP A 22 -17.29 9.08 31.74
CA TRP A 22 -18.69 8.97 31.32
C TRP A 22 -18.81 8.79 29.81
N ILE A 23 -18.03 9.54 29.01
CA ILE A 23 -17.96 9.35 27.55
C ILE A 23 -17.53 7.91 27.20
N ARG A 24 -16.55 7.36 27.91
CA ARG A 24 -16.06 5.99 27.67
C ARG A 24 -17.08 4.94 28.09
N GLU A 25 -17.83 5.18 29.16
CA GLU A 25 -18.93 4.32 29.59
C GLU A 25 -20.05 4.31 28.53
N LEU A 26 -20.48 5.49 28.06
CA LEU A 26 -21.51 5.62 27.03
C LEU A 26 -21.11 4.93 25.71
N THR A 27 -19.87 5.10 25.29
CA THR A 27 -19.42 4.72 23.93
C THR A 27 -18.68 3.39 23.86
N GLY A 28 -18.27 2.83 25.00
CA GLY A 28 -17.33 1.70 25.06
C GLY A 28 -15.91 2.02 24.57
N ALA A 29 -15.59 3.29 24.32
CA ALA A 29 -14.32 3.69 23.75
C ALA A 29 -13.13 3.51 24.72
N SER A 30 -11.97 3.18 24.16
CA SER A 30 -10.71 3.20 24.91
C SER A 30 -10.34 4.64 25.32
N VAL A 31 -9.46 4.79 26.32
CA VAL A 31 -8.91 6.10 26.73
C VAL A 31 -8.30 6.84 25.54
N GLY A 32 -7.50 6.14 24.73
CA GLY A 32 -6.83 6.72 23.57
C GLY A 32 -7.81 7.15 22.49
N THR A 33 -8.88 6.38 22.27
CA THR A 33 -9.94 6.74 21.31
C THR A 33 -10.66 8.02 21.74
N ALA A 34 -11.12 8.09 22.98
CA ALA A 34 -11.81 9.28 23.50
C ALA A 34 -10.90 10.51 23.52
N ALA A 35 -9.62 10.36 23.88
CA ALA A 35 -8.64 11.45 23.83
C ALA A 35 -8.37 11.92 22.39
N ARG A 36 -8.35 10.99 21.42
CA ARG A 36 -8.16 11.32 20.01
C ARG A 36 -9.31 12.15 19.45
N TRP A 37 -10.56 11.83 19.78
CA TRP A 37 -11.72 12.61 19.31
C TRP A 37 -11.60 14.09 19.68
N TYR A 38 -11.16 14.40 20.90
CA TYR A 38 -10.88 15.78 21.28
C TYR A 38 -9.64 16.36 20.59
N LYS A 39 -8.55 15.58 20.46
CA LYS A 39 -7.30 16.04 19.83
C LYS A 39 -7.49 16.51 18.39
N VAL A 40 -8.36 15.85 17.62
CA VAL A 40 -8.65 16.18 16.21
C VAL A 40 -9.93 16.99 16.05
N ARG A 41 -10.40 17.63 17.12
CA ARG A 41 -11.66 18.40 17.13
C ARG A 41 -11.72 19.45 16.02
N ASP A 42 -10.63 20.17 15.77
CA ASP A 42 -10.64 21.25 14.77
C ASP A 42 -10.67 20.74 13.33
N GLU A 43 -10.35 19.47 13.11
CA GLU A 43 -10.51 18.78 11.82
C GLU A 43 -11.97 18.32 11.58
N GLN A 44 -12.83 18.34 12.60
CA GLN A 44 -14.23 17.93 12.50
C GLN A 44 -15.11 19.10 11.99
N PRO A 45 -16.23 18.79 11.28
CA PRO A 45 -17.20 19.79 10.86
C PRO A 45 -17.65 20.64 12.03
N LYS A 46 -17.75 21.96 11.84
CA LYS A 46 -17.94 22.93 12.92
C LYS A 46 -19.22 22.66 13.72
N GLU A 47 -20.26 22.20 13.03
CA GLU A 47 -21.60 21.89 13.55
C GLU A 47 -21.63 20.59 14.35
N HIS A 48 -20.65 19.70 14.15
CA HIS A 48 -20.58 18.38 14.78
C HIS A 48 -19.22 18.16 15.45
N ARG A 49 -18.61 19.20 16.01
CA ARG A 49 -17.35 19.05 16.73
C ARG A 49 -17.60 18.39 18.07
N HIS A 50 -16.63 17.58 18.49
CA HIS A 50 -16.53 17.19 19.88
C HIS A 50 -16.58 18.45 20.76
N PRO A 51 -17.36 18.47 21.86
CA PRO A 51 -17.49 19.64 22.72
C PRO A 51 -16.14 20.15 23.24
N GLU A 52 -16.07 21.46 23.46
CA GLU A 52 -14.93 22.09 24.11
C GLU A 52 -14.83 21.63 25.58
N LYS A 53 -13.62 21.58 26.11
CA LYS A 53 -13.43 21.16 27.51
C LYS A 53 -13.58 22.34 28.45
N GLU A 54 -14.18 22.06 29.59
CA GLU A 54 -14.27 22.96 30.74
C GLU A 54 -13.59 22.30 31.93
N ARG A 55 -12.71 23.02 32.62
CA ARG A 55 -11.98 22.49 33.77
C ARG A 55 -12.73 22.81 35.05
N ILE A 56 -13.20 21.80 35.77
CA ILE A 56 -13.92 21.92 37.05
C ILE A 56 -13.18 21.09 38.09
N GLU A 57 -12.72 21.73 39.17
CA GLU A 57 -11.98 21.07 40.26
C GLU A 57 -10.83 20.17 39.75
N GLY A 58 -10.08 20.67 38.77
CA GLY A 58 -8.95 19.94 38.20
C GLY A 58 -9.32 18.84 37.19
N THR A 59 -10.60 18.56 36.96
CA THR A 59 -11.09 17.56 35.99
C THR A 59 -11.68 18.20 34.74
N ASP A 60 -11.37 17.64 33.56
CA ASP A 60 -11.96 18.08 32.30
C ASP A 60 -13.38 17.51 32.14
N PHE A 61 -14.34 18.41 31.92
CA PHE A 61 -15.74 18.14 31.60
C PHE A 61 -16.08 18.65 30.20
N TYR A 62 -17.13 18.08 29.62
CA TYR A 62 -17.61 18.36 28.27
C TYR A 62 -19.12 18.51 28.32
N ASP A 63 -19.69 19.38 27.49
CA ASP A 63 -21.15 19.49 27.38
C ASP A 63 -21.77 18.15 26.92
N GLU A 64 -22.74 17.63 27.68
CA GLU A 64 -23.33 16.32 27.42
C GLU A 64 -24.10 16.29 26.11
N GLN A 65 -24.92 17.31 25.84
CA GLN A 65 -25.78 17.33 24.67
C GLN A 65 -24.95 17.46 23.40
N GLN A 66 -23.99 18.38 23.38
CA GLN A 66 -23.05 18.52 22.26
C GLN A 66 -22.25 17.24 22.03
N PHE A 67 -21.85 16.52 23.09
CA PHE A 67 -21.18 15.24 22.91
C PHE A 67 -22.08 14.20 22.24
N ARG A 68 -23.35 14.12 22.66
CA ARG A 68 -24.33 13.20 22.05
C ARG A 68 -24.56 13.52 20.57
N ASP A 69 -24.69 14.81 20.23
CA ASP A 69 -24.87 15.26 18.86
C ASP A 69 -23.64 14.93 18.00
N PHE A 70 -22.43 15.21 18.50
CA PHE A 70 -21.18 14.77 17.88
C PHE A 70 -21.15 13.26 17.67
N TYR A 71 -21.52 12.48 18.70
CA TYR A 71 -21.41 11.03 18.65
C TYR A 71 -22.43 10.41 17.69
N ALA A 72 -23.66 10.94 17.63
CA ALA A 72 -24.68 10.53 16.67
C ALA A 72 -24.18 10.76 15.23
N TRP A 73 -23.75 11.99 14.92
CA TRP A 73 -23.14 12.31 13.63
C TRP A 73 -21.93 11.41 13.33
N PHE A 74 -21.06 11.18 14.31
CA PHE A 74 -19.87 10.34 14.14
C PHE A 74 -20.24 8.89 13.79
N GLN A 75 -21.31 8.34 14.38
CA GLN A 75 -21.79 7.00 14.03
C GLN A 75 -22.42 6.96 12.64
N GLU A 76 -23.20 7.98 12.27
CA GLU A 76 -23.78 8.09 10.92
C GLU A 76 -22.69 8.21 9.85
N GLU A 77 -21.69 9.07 10.08
CA GLU A 77 -20.55 9.24 9.19
C GLU A 77 -19.76 7.95 9.04
N LYS A 78 -19.53 7.26 10.16
CA LYS A 78 -18.87 5.96 10.19
C LYS A 78 -19.67 4.91 9.42
N ALA A 79 -20.99 4.86 9.60
CA ALA A 79 -21.89 3.96 8.88
C ALA A 79 -21.89 4.25 7.37
N SER A 80 -21.92 5.53 6.98
CA SER A 80 -21.86 5.96 5.57
C SER A 80 -20.57 5.53 4.86
N LYS A 81 -19.49 5.28 5.63
CA LYS A 81 -18.20 4.83 5.11
C LYS A 81 -18.05 3.31 5.09
N VAL A 82 -18.96 2.56 5.71
CA VAL A 82 -18.95 1.10 5.61
C VAL A 82 -19.28 0.72 4.17
N LEU A 83 -18.38 -0.02 3.54
CA LEU A 83 -18.59 -0.53 2.18
C LEU A 83 -19.81 -1.45 2.22
N LYS A 84 -20.74 -1.27 1.29
CA LYS A 84 -21.88 -2.18 1.16
C LYS A 84 -21.38 -3.51 0.60
N ALA A 85 -21.85 -4.62 1.17
CA ALA A 85 -21.66 -5.92 0.55
C ALA A 85 -22.42 -5.98 -0.78
N ASP A 86 -21.94 -6.82 -1.68
CA ASP A 86 -22.68 -7.23 -2.87
C ASP A 86 -23.95 -7.97 -2.44
N PRO A 87 -25.14 -7.67 -2.99
CA PRO A 87 -26.36 -8.44 -2.75
C PRO A 87 -26.18 -9.96 -2.91
N GLU A 88 -25.31 -10.39 -3.84
CA GLU A 88 -24.97 -11.80 -4.07
C GLU A 88 -24.52 -12.51 -2.78
N LEU A 89 -23.88 -11.79 -1.84
CA LEU A 89 -23.44 -12.36 -0.56
C LEU A 89 -24.60 -13.01 0.20
N TYR A 90 -25.79 -12.43 0.12
CA TYR A 90 -26.99 -12.87 0.84
C TYR A 90 -27.83 -13.87 0.04
N GLU A 91 -27.57 -14.01 -1.27
CA GLU A 91 -28.20 -15.01 -2.13
C GLU A 91 -27.48 -16.36 -2.05
N LEU A 92 -26.18 -16.35 -1.74
CA LEU A 92 -25.38 -17.55 -1.57
C LEU A 92 -25.74 -18.33 -0.29
N THR A 93 -25.70 -19.66 -0.39
CA THR A 93 -26.00 -20.56 0.73
C THR A 93 -24.92 -20.42 1.82
N PRO A 94 -25.26 -20.29 3.11
CA PRO A 94 -24.29 -20.04 4.19
C PRO A 94 -23.16 -21.09 4.29
N GLU A 95 -23.41 -22.34 3.91
CA GLU A 95 -22.44 -23.43 3.94
C GLU A 95 -21.42 -23.37 2.79
N THR A 96 -21.69 -22.56 1.77
CA THR A 96 -20.81 -22.39 0.60
C THR A 96 -19.44 -21.90 1.04
N VAL A 97 -18.39 -22.47 0.46
CA VAL A 97 -17.00 -22.06 0.68
C VAL A 97 -16.51 -21.28 -0.53
N VAL A 98 -16.06 -20.05 -0.30
CA VAL A 98 -15.55 -19.14 -1.34
C VAL A 98 -14.09 -18.78 -1.09
N SER A 99 -13.34 -18.49 -2.16
CA SER A 99 -11.96 -18.03 -2.04
C SER A 99 -11.87 -16.64 -1.42
N ILE A 100 -10.71 -16.28 -0.87
CA ILE A 100 -10.44 -14.93 -0.33
C ILE A 100 -10.67 -13.82 -1.36
N ASN A 101 -10.51 -14.10 -2.66
CA ASN A 101 -10.77 -13.15 -3.73
C ASN A 101 -12.26 -12.88 -3.87
N LYS A 102 -13.08 -13.94 -3.96
CA LYS A 102 -14.55 -13.81 -4.02
C LYS A 102 -15.11 -13.24 -2.72
N ALA A 103 -14.55 -13.59 -1.56
CA ALA A 103 -14.91 -12.97 -0.29
C ALA A 103 -14.64 -11.45 -0.28
N ALA A 104 -13.53 -11.00 -0.87
CA ALA A 104 -13.23 -9.57 -0.97
C ALA A 104 -14.23 -8.85 -1.89
N GLU A 105 -14.58 -9.45 -3.02
CA GLU A 105 -15.59 -8.95 -3.95
C GLU A 105 -16.97 -8.84 -3.28
N LEU A 106 -17.45 -9.93 -2.66
CA LEU A 106 -18.75 -9.98 -1.96
C LEU A 106 -18.85 -8.95 -0.82
N LEU A 107 -17.75 -8.59 -0.17
CA LEU A 107 -17.73 -7.57 0.89
C LEU A 107 -17.47 -6.14 0.40
N GLY A 108 -17.27 -5.96 -0.91
CA GLY A 108 -16.97 -4.68 -1.55
C GLY A 108 -15.56 -4.15 -1.25
N PHE A 109 -14.62 -5.02 -0.88
CA PHE A 109 -13.24 -4.65 -0.61
C PHE A 109 -12.41 -4.51 -1.89
N ALA A 110 -11.33 -3.73 -1.82
CA ALA A 110 -10.40 -3.53 -2.93
C ALA A 110 -9.68 -4.83 -3.38
N GLY A 111 -9.67 -5.86 -2.52
CA GLY A 111 -9.03 -7.14 -2.80
C GLY A 111 -8.61 -7.89 -1.54
N ALA A 112 -8.08 -9.11 -1.74
CA ALA A 112 -7.73 -10.06 -0.68
C ALA A 112 -6.71 -9.54 0.35
N SER A 113 -5.87 -8.56 -0.01
CA SER A 113 -4.91 -7.92 0.91
C SER A 113 -5.61 -7.22 2.07
N THR A 114 -6.83 -6.70 1.86
CA THR A 114 -7.65 -6.05 2.88
C THR A 114 -8.07 -7.05 3.96
N ILE A 115 -8.50 -8.25 3.55
CA ILE A 115 -8.90 -9.34 4.46
C ILE A 115 -7.71 -9.79 5.31
N ARG A 116 -6.55 -10.06 4.68
CA ARG A 116 -5.32 -10.45 5.42
C ARG A 116 -4.92 -9.39 6.45
N LYS A 117 -5.04 -8.12 6.09
CA LYS A 117 -4.76 -7.01 7.00
C LYS A 117 -5.72 -6.99 8.20
N TYR A 118 -7.01 -7.28 8.01
CA TYR A 118 -7.94 -7.37 9.13
C TYR A 118 -7.55 -8.49 10.10
N GLN A 119 -7.27 -9.68 9.56
CA GLN A 119 -6.85 -10.83 10.36
C GLN A 119 -5.57 -10.54 11.14
N GLN A 120 -4.57 -9.92 10.51
CA GLN A 120 -3.30 -9.59 11.17
C GLN A 120 -3.44 -8.47 12.20
N ALA A 121 -4.16 -7.39 11.88
CA ALA A 121 -4.20 -6.18 12.72
C ALA A 121 -5.26 -6.26 13.82
N ASN A 122 -6.26 -7.13 13.69
CA ASN A 122 -7.35 -7.29 14.66
C ASN A 122 -7.73 -8.79 14.75
N PRO A 123 -6.91 -9.62 15.41
CA PRO A 123 -7.23 -11.03 15.60
C PRO A 123 -8.62 -11.23 16.19
N GLY A 124 -9.40 -12.15 15.63
CA GLY A 124 -10.79 -12.43 16.05
C GLY A 124 -11.85 -11.42 15.58
N TYR A 125 -11.48 -10.38 14.82
CA TYR A 125 -12.44 -9.43 14.25
C TYR A 125 -13.03 -9.91 12.91
N PHE A 126 -12.17 -10.36 12.00
CA PHE A 126 -12.56 -10.97 10.73
C PHE A 126 -12.60 -12.50 10.91
N PRO A 127 -13.52 -13.23 10.27
CA PRO A 127 -13.57 -14.68 10.39
C PRO A 127 -12.26 -15.36 9.98
N ASP A 128 -11.96 -16.47 10.62
CA ASP A 128 -10.82 -17.31 10.27
C ASP A 128 -11.12 -18.09 8.97
N SER A 129 -10.08 -18.44 8.22
CA SER A 129 -10.24 -19.26 7.03
C SER A 129 -10.64 -20.69 7.41
N VAL A 130 -11.60 -21.27 6.69
CA VAL A 130 -12.05 -22.67 6.88
C VAL A 130 -11.20 -23.69 6.11
N GLY A 131 -10.18 -23.23 5.38
CA GLY A 131 -9.28 -24.05 4.59
C GLY A 131 -8.67 -23.26 3.45
N GLU A 132 -8.26 -23.96 2.41
CA GLU A 132 -7.72 -23.38 1.18
C GLU A 132 -8.44 -23.94 -0.05
N VAL A 133 -8.56 -23.12 -1.08
CA VAL A 133 -9.10 -23.49 -2.41
C VAL A 133 -8.13 -23.03 -3.50
N GLU A 134 -8.17 -23.67 -4.65
CA GLU A 134 -7.33 -23.29 -5.79
C GLU A 134 -7.72 -21.90 -6.31
N GLY A 135 -6.76 -20.99 -6.34
CA GLY A 135 -6.95 -19.63 -6.84
C GLY A 135 -6.74 -19.52 -8.36
N PRO A 136 -6.99 -18.33 -8.95
CA PRO A 136 -6.89 -18.12 -10.41
C PRO A 136 -5.50 -18.39 -11.02
N THR A 137 -4.47 -18.44 -10.17
CA THR A 137 -3.08 -18.70 -10.57
C THR A 137 -2.65 -20.14 -10.34
N GLY A 138 -3.59 -21.04 -9.98
CA GLY A 138 -3.31 -22.42 -9.57
C GLY A 138 -2.71 -22.56 -8.17
N ARG A 139 -2.52 -21.45 -7.44
CA ARG A 139 -2.03 -21.45 -6.07
C ARG A 139 -3.18 -21.63 -5.10
N MET A 140 -2.98 -22.46 -4.08
CA MET A 140 -3.91 -22.56 -2.96
C MET A 140 -3.98 -21.22 -2.22
N ILE A 141 -5.19 -20.73 -2.00
CA ILE A 141 -5.48 -19.48 -1.30
C ILE A 141 -6.55 -19.73 -0.25
N GLN A 142 -6.55 -18.90 0.80
CA GLN A 142 -7.52 -19.00 1.90
C GLN A 142 -8.96 -19.05 1.40
N ALA A 143 -9.77 -19.85 2.08
CA ALA A 143 -11.18 -20.04 1.81
C ALA A 143 -12.02 -19.68 3.04
N PHE A 144 -13.22 -19.16 2.81
CA PHE A 144 -14.13 -18.67 3.84
C PHE A 144 -15.52 -19.25 3.61
N ARG A 145 -16.20 -19.57 4.70
CA ARG A 145 -17.62 -19.94 4.65
C ARG A 145 -18.46 -18.68 4.47
N VAL A 146 -19.42 -18.72 3.56
CA VAL A 146 -20.30 -17.57 3.26
C VAL A 146 -21.07 -17.11 4.49
N GLY A 147 -21.57 -18.01 5.32
CA GLY A 147 -22.28 -17.67 6.56
C GLY A 147 -21.43 -16.79 7.50
N ASP A 148 -20.13 -17.06 7.60
CA ASP A 148 -19.23 -16.26 8.43
C ASP A 148 -19.01 -14.85 7.86
N LEU A 149 -19.02 -14.73 6.52
CA LEU A 149 -18.93 -13.44 5.82
C LEU A 149 -20.22 -12.63 5.97
N GLN A 150 -21.39 -13.28 5.90
CA GLN A 150 -22.69 -12.65 6.15
C GLN A 150 -22.78 -12.15 7.60
N ASP A 151 -22.35 -12.94 8.57
CA ASP A 151 -22.33 -12.54 9.98
C ASP A 151 -21.34 -11.40 10.23
N PHE A 152 -20.18 -11.44 9.58
CA PHE A 152 -19.24 -10.33 9.59
C PHE A 152 -19.87 -9.05 9.00
N ASP A 153 -20.58 -9.16 7.88
CA ASP A 153 -21.25 -8.03 7.22
C ASP A 153 -22.32 -7.39 8.11
N LYS A 154 -23.18 -8.22 8.72
CA LYS A 154 -24.20 -7.78 9.70
C LYS A 154 -23.56 -7.08 10.90
N LYS A 155 -22.44 -7.62 11.41
CA LYS A 155 -21.71 -7.01 12.54
C LYS A 155 -21.12 -5.64 12.19
N ARG A 156 -20.64 -5.43 10.95
CA ARG A 156 -20.09 -4.13 10.55
C ARG A 156 -21.16 -3.10 10.14
N THR A 157 -22.37 -3.52 9.80
CA THR A 157 -23.49 -2.65 9.36
C THR A 157 -24.58 -2.43 10.43
N GLY A 158 -24.63 -3.22 11.51
CA GLY A 158 -25.63 -3.12 12.59
C GLY A 158 -25.29 -2.17 13.77
N GLU A 159 -26.09 -2.24 14.85
CA GLU A 159 -26.04 -1.37 16.05
C GLU A 159 -24.67 -1.25 16.75
N LYS A 160 -23.77 -2.21 16.51
CA LYS A 160 -22.39 -2.18 17.02
C LYS A 160 -21.43 -1.99 15.85
N LEU A 161 -21.49 -0.82 15.22
CA LEU A 161 -20.59 -0.42 14.12
C LEU A 161 -19.14 -0.79 14.49
N GLY A 162 -18.64 -1.85 13.84
CA GLY A 162 -17.26 -2.31 13.96
C GLY A 162 -16.26 -1.25 13.51
N LYS A 163 -14.97 -1.57 13.48
CA LYS A 163 -13.95 -0.63 12.99
C LYS A 163 -14.28 -0.28 11.53
N ALA A 164 -14.47 1.00 11.21
CA ALA A 164 -14.74 1.41 9.83
C ALA A 164 -13.64 0.89 8.92
N GLY A 165 -14.03 0.14 7.90
CA GLY A 165 -13.08 -0.29 6.89
C GLY A 165 -12.51 0.91 6.16
N ARG A 166 -11.23 0.84 5.78
CA ARG A 166 -10.69 1.81 4.82
C ARG A 166 -11.42 1.59 3.50
N ARG A 167 -11.90 2.68 2.90
CA ARG A 167 -12.34 2.69 1.50
C ARG A 167 -11.24 2.08 0.62
N PRO A 168 -11.61 1.41 -0.49
CA PRO A 168 -10.70 1.20 -1.61
C PRO A 168 -10.04 2.53 -2.01
N GLY A 169 -8.90 2.44 -2.69
CA GLY A 169 -8.16 3.60 -3.22
C GLY A 169 -9.00 4.55 -4.09
N PRO A 170 -8.36 5.58 -4.66
CA PRO A 170 -9.03 6.76 -5.22
C PRO A 170 -10.21 6.38 -6.11
N GLN A 171 -11.40 6.86 -5.74
CA GLN A 171 -12.56 6.86 -6.64
C GLN A 171 -12.36 8.00 -7.63
N PRO A 172 -12.67 7.81 -8.93
CA PRO A 172 -12.35 8.77 -10.00
C PRO A 172 -12.93 10.18 -9.79
N GLU A 173 -13.88 10.38 -8.88
CA GLU A 173 -14.60 11.65 -8.71
C GLU A 173 -14.65 12.17 -7.26
N ALA A 174 -13.78 11.69 -6.35
CA ALA A 174 -13.71 12.26 -5.01
C ALA A 174 -12.98 13.62 -5.03
N PRO A 175 -13.47 14.67 -4.34
CA PRO A 175 -12.76 15.93 -4.22
C PRO A 175 -11.38 15.68 -3.59
N VAL A 176 -10.35 16.09 -4.33
CA VAL A 176 -8.95 15.78 -4.09
C VAL A 176 -8.57 16.25 -2.68
N GLY A 177 -8.31 15.30 -1.78
CA GLY A 177 -7.64 15.59 -0.52
C GLY A 177 -6.27 16.22 -0.79
N ARG A 178 -5.75 16.97 0.18
CA ARG A 178 -4.45 17.65 0.10
C ARG A 178 -3.42 16.78 -0.66
N PRO A 179 -2.75 17.33 -1.71
CA PRO A 179 -1.79 16.57 -2.49
C PRO A 179 -0.74 15.94 -1.59
N SER A 180 -0.36 14.71 -1.92
CA SER A 180 0.70 14.00 -1.22
C SER A 180 2.00 14.81 -1.28
N ALA A 181 2.89 14.62 -0.30
CA ALA A 181 4.18 15.30 -0.28
C ALA A 181 5.05 15.00 -1.53
N LEU A 182 4.74 13.94 -2.29
CA LEU A 182 5.37 13.67 -3.59
C LEU A 182 4.72 14.50 -4.70
N GLU A 183 3.39 14.63 -4.71
CA GLU A 183 2.66 15.45 -5.68
C GLU A 183 2.97 16.93 -5.53
N GLU A 184 3.06 17.45 -4.29
CA GLU A 184 3.44 18.85 -4.04
C GLU A 184 4.84 19.17 -4.60
N VAL A 185 5.76 18.21 -4.53
CA VAL A 185 7.15 18.40 -4.93
C VAL A 185 7.36 18.15 -6.42
N LEU A 186 6.69 17.16 -7.00
CA LEU A 186 6.78 16.83 -8.42
C LEU A 186 5.77 17.62 -9.28
N ALA A 187 5.00 18.55 -8.70
CA ALA A 187 3.97 19.32 -9.41
C ALA A 187 4.50 20.04 -10.66
N ALA A 188 5.73 20.57 -10.61
CA ALA A 188 6.36 21.23 -11.74
C ALA A 188 6.70 20.25 -12.88
N GLU A 189 7.23 19.08 -12.54
CA GLU A 189 7.55 18.02 -13.51
C GLU A 189 6.30 17.39 -14.12
N LEU A 190 5.25 17.21 -13.31
CA LEU A 190 3.93 16.77 -13.77
C LEU A 190 3.30 17.78 -14.72
N SER A 191 3.43 19.08 -14.43
CA SER A 191 2.96 20.15 -15.32
C SER A 191 3.76 20.21 -16.63
N ALA A 192 5.06 19.95 -16.59
CA ALA A 192 5.92 19.85 -17.79
C ALA A 192 5.58 18.63 -18.68
N HIS A 193 5.06 17.56 -18.07
CA HIS A 193 4.61 16.34 -18.77
C HIS A 193 3.13 16.38 -19.21
N ALA A 194 2.41 17.49 -18.97
CA ALA A 194 0.99 17.62 -19.28
C ALA A 194 0.64 17.54 -20.79
N GLY A 195 1.64 17.44 -21.68
CA GLY A 195 1.46 17.18 -23.11
C GLY A 195 1.35 15.70 -23.51
N GLY A 196 1.46 14.76 -22.57
CA GLY A 196 1.32 13.30 -22.76
C GLY A 196 0.26 12.66 -21.85
N GLU A 197 0.24 11.33 -21.74
CA GLU A 197 -0.62 10.63 -20.76
C GLU A 197 -0.36 11.19 -19.35
N PRO A 198 -1.41 11.52 -18.57
CA PRO A 198 -1.24 12.09 -17.24
C PRO A 198 -0.64 11.04 -16.30
N LEU A 199 0.67 11.12 -16.08
CA LEU A 199 1.35 10.33 -15.06
C LEU A 199 0.95 10.84 -13.67
N THR A 200 0.73 9.92 -12.74
CA THR A 200 0.67 10.26 -11.30
C THR A 200 2.07 10.58 -10.77
N ALA A 201 2.18 11.32 -9.66
CA ALA A 201 3.47 11.61 -9.03
C ALA A 201 4.26 10.34 -8.70
N THR A 202 3.56 9.28 -8.31
CA THR A 202 4.16 7.97 -8.03
C THR A 202 4.74 7.33 -9.29
N GLN A 203 4.02 7.32 -10.41
CA GLN A 203 4.50 6.78 -11.68
C GLN A 203 5.70 7.58 -12.22
N LEU A 204 5.67 8.91 -12.06
CA LEU A 204 6.79 9.76 -12.45
C LEU A 204 8.04 9.49 -11.58
N ALA A 205 7.85 9.33 -10.26
CA ALA A 205 8.94 8.95 -9.36
C ALA A 205 9.50 7.55 -9.67
N GLU A 206 8.63 6.59 -9.99
CA GLU A 206 9.03 5.24 -10.42
C GLU A 206 9.88 5.29 -11.69
N ARG A 207 9.50 6.14 -12.65
CA ARG A 207 10.29 6.38 -13.85
C ARG A 207 11.67 6.95 -13.53
N PHE A 208 11.77 7.98 -12.70
CA PHE A 208 13.07 8.54 -12.30
C PHE A 208 13.95 7.53 -11.57
N ALA A 209 13.35 6.71 -10.70
CA ALA A 209 14.07 5.64 -10.02
C ALA A 209 14.54 4.56 -11.02
N ALA A 210 13.70 4.16 -11.98
CA ALA A 210 14.07 3.20 -13.01
C ALA A 210 15.20 3.73 -13.91
N GLU A 211 15.11 4.98 -14.38
CA GLU A 211 16.14 5.63 -15.20
C GLU A 211 17.48 5.74 -14.44
N ALA A 212 17.45 6.08 -13.15
CA ALA A 212 18.66 6.14 -12.32
C ALA A 212 19.30 4.76 -12.13
N ILE A 213 18.49 3.72 -11.90
CA ILE A 213 18.95 2.33 -11.80
C ILE A 213 19.51 1.82 -13.13
N GLU A 214 18.92 2.21 -14.27
CA GLU A 214 19.40 1.83 -15.60
C GLU A 214 20.73 2.50 -15.93
N ARG A 215 20.87 3.80 -15.61
CA ARG A 215 22.09 4.58 -15.87
C ARG A 215 23.27 4.15 -15.00
N ASP A 216 23.06 4.05 -13.70
CA ASP A 216 24.15 3.93 -12.71
C ASP A 216 24.16 2.58 -11.96
N GLY A 217 23.15 1.74 -12.17
CA GLY A 217 22.92 0.55 -11.36
C GLY A 217 22.28 0.89 -10.00
N TYR A 218 21.71 -0.14 -9.35
CA TYR A 218 21.24 0.02 -7.98
C TYR A 218 22.41 0.15 -7.01
N ARG A 219 22.37 1.17 -6.14
CA ARG A 219 23.30 1.33 -5.01
C ARG A 219 22.55 1.66 -3.70
N PRO A 220 23.05 1.21 -2.54
CA PRO A 220 22.57 1.67 -1.24
C PRO A 220 22.66 3.20 -1.16
N GLY A 221 21.57 3.86 -0.79
CA GLY A 221 21.49 5.32 -0.73
C GLY A 221 20.79 6.00 -1.90
N LEU A 222 20.47 5.28 -2.98
CA LEU A 222 19.76 5.85 -4.15
C LEU A 222 18.46 6.59 -3.78
N ALA A 223 17.68 6.07 -2.83
CA ALA A 223 16.46 6.73 -2.37
C ALA A 223 16.74 8.09 -1.67
N ALA A 224 17.86 8.21 -0.96
CA ALA A 224 18.27 9.47 -0.35
C ALA A 224 18.76 10.46 -1.41
N GLU A 225 19.49 9.99 -2.42
CA GLU A 225 19.91 10.82 -3.56
C GLU A 225 18.72 11.35 -4.34
N LEU A 226 17.74 10.50 -4.69
CA LEU A 226 16.51 10.93 -5.37
C LEU A 226 15.69 11.88 -4.51
N SER A 227 15.65 11.67 -3.19
CA SER A 227 15.03 12.59 -2.23
C SER A 227 15.71 13.96 -2.18
N VAL A 228 17.04 14.02 -2.29
CA VAL A 228 17.77 15.30 -2.36
C VAL A 228 17.58 15.97 -3.72
N GLN A 229 17.62 15.19 -4.80
CA GLN A 229 17.57 15.69 -6.17
C GLN A 229 16.18 16.20 -6.56
N TYR A 230 15.15 15.43 -6.25
CA TYR A 230 13.77 15.69 -6.65
C TYR A 230 12.89 16.09 -5.47
N GLY A 231 13.43 16.20 -4.25
CA GLY A 231 12.68 16.58 -3.04
C GLY A 231 11.80 15.47 -2.47
N GLY A 232 11.05 15.79 -1.42
CA GLY A 232 10.12 14.86 -0.75
C GLY A 232 10.80 13.90 0.25
N PRO A 233 10.03 13.16 1.06
CA PRO A 233 10.60 12.31 2.11
C PRO A 233 11.35 11.10 1.57
N GLN A 234 12.56 10.83 2.08
CA GLN A 234 13.36 9.64 1.71
C GLN A 234 12.55 8.33 1.76
N ARG A 235 11.70 8.15 2.80
CA ARG A 235 10.85 6.95 2.93
C ARG A 235 9.92 6.72 1.74
N SER A 236 9.45 7.79 1.10
CA SER A 236 8.62 7.65 -0.09
C SER A 236 9.45 7.15 -1.28
N TRP A 237 10.68 7.66 -1.43
CA TRP A 237 11.63 7.20 -2.43
C TRP A 237 12.13 5.77 -2.18
N GLU A 238 12.24 5.33 -0.93
CA GLU A 238 12.58 3.93 -0.60
C GLU A 238 11.54 2.96 -1.13
N TRP A 239 10.25 3.33 -1.00
CA TRP A 239 9.16 2.53 -1.56
C TRP A 239 9.22 2.51 -3.10
N VAL A 240 9.45 3.66 -3.72
CA VAL A 240 9.54 3.82 -5.19
C VAL A 240 10.73 3.04 -5.77
N VAL A 241 11.92 3.17 -5.19
CA VAL A 241 13.13 2.44 -5.63
C VAL A 241 12.91 0.94 -5.49
N ARG A 242 12.31 0.48 -4.39
CA ARG A 242 11.95 -0.93 -4.24
C ARG A 242 10.95 -1.37 -5.31
N ASN A 243 9.92 -0.58 -5.57
CA ASN A 243 8.91 -0.91 -6.57
C ASN A 243 9.50 -0.98 -7.99
N ALA A 244 10.41 -0.06 -8.33
CA ALA A 244 11.14 -0.06 -9.60
C ALA A 244 12.08 -1.27 -9.75
N LEU A 245 12.66 -1.76 -8.65
CA LEU A 245 13.44 -3.00 -8.63
C LEU A 245 12.54 -4.24 -8.83
N GLU A 246 11.38 -4.27 -8.18
CA GLU A 246 10.43 -5.39 -8.25
C GLU A 246 9.71 -5.48 -9.60
N HIS A 247 9.36 -4.34 -10.20
CA HIS A 247 8.63 -4.24 -11.47
C HIS A 247 9.54 -3.98 -12.66
N ARG A 248 10.85 -4.20 -12.51
CA ARG A 248 11.77 -4.18 -13.65
C ARG A 248 11.22 -5.17 -14.69
N PRO A 249 10.80 -4.71 -15.88
CA PRO A 249 10.37 -5.65 -16.91
C PRO A 249 11.56 -6.56 -17.19
N VAL A 250 11.28 -7.86 -17.31
CA VAL A 250 12.26 -8.85 -17.76
C VAL A 250 12.53 -8.56 -19.25
N THR A 251 13.26 -7.48 -19.51
CA THR A 251 13.75 -7.12 -20.83
C THR A 251 15.21 -7.48 -20.86
N ALA A 252 15.46 -8.67 -21.43
CA ALA A 252 16.74 -9.34 -21.67
C ALA A 252 17.53 -9.74 -20.40
N PRO A 253 18.10 -10.97 -20.34
CA PRO A 253 18.98 -11.34 -19.26
C PRO A 253 20.12 -10.33 -19.17
N ALA A 254 20.51 -9.96 -17.94
CA ALA A 254 21.74 -9.24 -17.70
C ALA A 254 22.84 -9.97 -18.46
N ARG A 255 23.35 -9.36 -19.54
CA ARG A 255 24.42 -9.94 -20.37
C ARG A 255 25.53 -10.31 -19.41
N THR A 256 25.71 -11.60 -19.21
CA THR A 256 26.78 -12.08 -18.35
C THR A 256 28.08 -11.53 -18.92
N GLU A 257 29.10 -11.41 -18.07
CA GLU A 257 30.42 -11.02 -18.54
C GLU A 257 30.93 -11.97 -19.66
N ALA A 258 30.42 -13.21 -19.71
CA ALA A 258 30.62 -14.14 -20.83
C ALA A 258 29.92 -13.69 -22.14
N ASP A 259 28.68 -13.21 -22.06
CA ASP A 259 27.93 -12.69 -23.22
C ASP A 259 28.56 -11.42 -23.78
N ARG A 260 29.10 -10.55 -22.91
CA ARG A 260 29.87 -9.37 -23.35
C ARG A 260 31.12 -9.77 -24.12
N ARG A 261 31.89 -10.74 -23.61
CA ARG A 261 33.08 -11.26 -24.29
C ARG A 261 32.74 -11.97 -25.60
N ALA A 262 31.63 -12.71 -25.66
CA ALA A 262 31.16 -13.35 -26.88
C ALA A 262 30.78 -12.31 -27.95
N ALA A 263 30.14 -11.19 -27.56
CA ALA A 263 29.85 -10.09 -28.48
C ALA A 263 31.12 -9.41 -29.01
N VAL A 264 32.11 -9.16 -28.14
CA VAL A 264 33.42 -8.60 -28.54
C VAL A 264 34.14 -9.56 -29.50
N ALA A 265 34.15 -10.86 -29.19
CA ALA A 265 34.74 -11.88 -30.05
C ALA A 265 34.04 -11.99 -31.42
N LEU A 266 32.71 -11.86 -31.45
CA LEU A 266 31.92 -11.85 -32.69
C LEU A 266 32.26 -10.66 -33.59
N THR A 267 32.38 -9.47 -33.01
CA THR A 267 32.83 -8.27 -33.75
C THR A 267 34.24 -8.47 -34.30
N ALA A 268 35.16 -8.97 -33.48
CA ALA A 268 36.54 -9.21 -33.91
C ALA A 268 36.65 -10.26 -35.03
N LEU A 269 35.82 -11.31 -35.01
CA LEU A 269 35.71 -12.29 -36.10
C LEU A 269 35.21 -11.66 -37.39
N ARG A 270 34.25 -10.73 -37.33
CA ARG A 270 33.73 -10.03 -38.51
C ARG A 270 34.75 -9.07 -39.12
N GLU A 271 35.53 -8.38 -38.29
CA GLU A 271 36.49 -7.37 -38.74
C GLU A 271 37.82 -7.98 -39.20
N ARG A 272 38.33 -8.97 -38.46
CA ARG A 272 39.69 -9.51 -38.64
C ARG A 272 39.69 -10.91 -39.26
N GLY A 273 38.53 -11.55 -39.38
CA GLY A 273 38.39 -12.94 -39.81
C GLY A 273 38.82 -13.94 -38.74
N ASP A 274 38.68 -15.23 -39.06
CA ASP A 274 39.11 -16.32 -38.17
C ASP A 274 40.62 -16.54 -38.26
N VAL A 275 41.38 -15.67 -37.59
CA VAL A 275 42.84 -15.71 -37.57
C VAL A 275 43.40 -16.52 -36.40
N ARG A 276 44.49 -17.24 -36.66
CA ARG A 276 45.19 -18.01 -35.63
C ARG A 276 45.71 -17.07 -34.53
N GLY A 277 45.29 -17.31 -33.29
CA GLY A 277 45.70 -16.53 -32.13
C GLY A 277 44.76 -15.39 -31.72
N LEU A 278 43.57 -15.28 -32.34
CA LEU A 278 42.58 -14.26 -32.03
C LEU A 278 42.26 -14.15 -30.53
N ALA A 279 42.04 -15.29 -29.86
CA ALA A 279 41.77 -15.32 -28.42
C ALA A 279 42.90 -14.75 -27.56
N ALA A 280 44.17 -14.96 -27.96
CA ALA A 280 45.32 -14.41 -27.25
C ALA A 280 45.46 -12.90 -27.47
N SER A 281 45.07 -12.40 -28.65
CA SER A 281 45.01 -10.95 -28.91
C SER A 281 43.94 -10.29 -28.04
N LEU A 282 42.72 -10.86 -28.02
CA LEU A 282 41.62 -10.33 -27.22
C LEU A 282 41.93 -10.37 -25.71
N ALA A 283 42.64 -11.39 -25.23
CA ALA A 283 43.12 -11.44 -23.85
C ALA A 283 44.10 -10.30 -23.50
N ARG A 284 44.97 -9.92 -24.43
CA ARG A 284 45.88 -8.77 -24.24
C ARG A 284 45.16 -7.43 -24.34
N GLU A 285 44.20 -7.31 -25.26
CA GLU A 285 43.46 -6.07 -25.53
C GLU A 285 42.43 -5.74 -24.44
N HIS A 286 41.74 -6.76 -23.90
CA HIS A 286 40.61 -6.60 -23.00
C HIS A 286 40.81 -7.22 -21.61
N GLY A 287 42.00 -7.77 -21.35
CA GLY A 287 42.34 -8.43 -20.09
C GLY A 287 41.69 -9.81 -19.92
N GLY A 288 42.13 -10.54 -18.89
CA GLY A 288 41.70 -11.93 -18.63
C GLY A 288 42.58 -12.99 -19.29
N SER A 289 42.24 -14.27 -19.09
CA SER A 289 43.08 -15.36 -19.61
C SER A 289 42.73 -15.74 -21.05
N PRO A 290 43.70 -16.23 -21.84
CA PRO A 290 43.47 -16.74 -23.19
C PRO A 290 42.37 -17.82 -23.25
N ASP A 291 42.20 -18.63 -22.20
CA ASP A 291 41.19 -19.68 -22.14
C ASP A 291 39.75 -19.16 -22.01
N VAL A 292 39.57 -18.01 -21.35
CA VAL A 292 38.27 -17.33 -21.26
C VAL A 292 37.91 -16.77 -22.63
N TRP A 293 38.86 -16.17 -23.32
CA TRP A 293 38.66 -15.63 -24.66
C TRP A 293 38.53 -16.72 -25.73
N SER A 294 39.17 -17.87 -25.55
CA SER A 294 38.96 -19.04 -26.42
C SER A 294 37.52 -19.53 -26.35
N ARG A 295 36.94 -19.60 -25.15
CA ARG A 295 35.52 -19.93 -24.95
C ARG A 295 34.58 -18.90 -25.60
N ALA A 296 34.89 -17.60 -25.47
CA ALA A 296 34.11 -16.54 -26.09
C ALA A 296 34.17 -16.57 -27.64
N VAL A 297 35.35 -16.79 -28.22
CA VAL A 297 35.53 -16.95 -29.68
C VAL A 297 34.78 -18.18 -30.18
N ASN A 298 34.84 -19.31 -29.47
CA ASN A 298 34.09 -20.51 -29.85
C ASN A 298 32.57 -20.31 -29.76
N ALA A 299 32.08 -19.57 -28.77
CA ALA A 299 30.66 -19.20 -28.68
C ALA A 299 30.26 -18.29 -29.85
N ALA A 300 31.11 -17.32 -30.22
CA ALA A 300 30.88 -16.44 -31.36
C ALA A 300 30.89 -17.18 -32.72
N ARG A 301 31.76 -18.18 -32.89
CA ARG A 301 31.77 -19.06 -34.09
C ARG A 301 30.44 -19.79 -34.26
N ARG A 302 29.90 -20.36 -33.19
CA ARG A 302 28.58 -21.03 -33.22
C ARG A 302 27.43 -20.10 -33.61
N LEU A 303 27.60 -18.79 -33.46
CA LEU A 303 26.62 -17.79 -33.87
C LEU A 303 26.83 -17.29 -35.31
N THR A 304 28.00 -17.57 -35.91
CA THR A 304 28.35 -17.19 -37.29
C THR A 304 28.23 -18.33 -38.29
N ASP A 305 28.26 -19.58 -37.83
CA ASP A 305 27.91 -20.75 -38.63
C ASP A 305 26.39 -20.99 -38.54
N PRO A 306 25.58 -20.59 -39.53
CA PRO A 306 24.25 -21.16 -39.67
C PRO A 306 24.42 -22.62 -40.07
N THR A 307 23.97 -23.53 -39.21
CA THR A 307 23.80 -24.96 -39.49
C THR A 307 23.38 -25.19 -40.94
N THR A 308 24.26 -25.82 -41.72
CA THR A 308 23.90 -26.59 -42.92
C THR A 308 23.49 -27.99 -42.46
#